data_AF-A0A0F9AZG7-F1
#
_entry.id   AF-A0A0F9AZG7-F1
#
_cell.length_a   1.000
_cell.length_b   1.000
_cell.length_c   1.000
_cell.angle_alpha   90.00
_cell.angle_beta   90.00
_cell.angle_gamma   90.00
#
_symmetry.space_group_name_H-M   'P 1'
#
loop_
_entity.id
_entity.type
_entity.pdbx_description
1 polymer ?
#
loop_
_entity_poly.entity_id
_entity_poly.type
_entity_poly.pdbx_seq_one_letter_code
_entity_poly.pdbx_strand_id
1 'polypeptide(L)'
;MAFPSKNLKFFWSASTVVSTAQQVNQVVSVDGPAGSNPVIDITHLLSTARTKLVGIQDEGQISVEMLLLTTDIGQKAIRADRQTGTERHIGIK
;
A
#
# COMPACT_ATOMS: atom_id res chain seq x y z
N MET A 1 11.97 -2.08 0.34
CA MET A 1 12.99 -2.05 1.42
C MET A 1 12.26 -2.54 2.66
N ALA A 2 12.57 -3.75 3.15
CA ALA A 2 11.82 -4.34 4.25
C ALA A 2 12.15 -3.66 5.58
N PHE A 3 11.13 -3.15 6.27
CA PHE A 3 11.27 -2.58 7.61
C PHE A 3 11.25 -3.73 8.64
N PRO A 4 12.31 -3.96 9.43
CA PRO A 4 12.36 -5.08 10.37
C PRO A 4 11.40 -4.88 11.55
N SER A 5 10.72 -5.98 11.89
CA SER A 5 9.51 -6.16 12.70
C SER A 5 9.45 -5.60 14.13
N LYS A 6 10.50 -4.99 14.69
CA LYS A 6 10.55 -4.78 16.14
C LYS A 6 9.62 -3.69 16.70
N ASN A 7 9.02 -2.84 15.87
CA ASN A 7 8.05 -1.82 16.31
C ASN A 7 7.01 -1.46 15.24
N LEU A 8 6.93 -2.21 14.15
CA LEU A 8 6.07 -1.88 13.04
C LEU A 8 4.61 -2.22 13.38
N LYS A 9 3.75 -1.21 13.38
CA LYS A 9 2.31 -1.35 13.59
C LYS A 9 1.58 -1.04 12.30
N PHE A 10 0.80 -2.01 11.84
CA PHE A 10 -0.09 -1.84 10.70
C PHE A 10 -1.50 -1.55 11.19
N PHE A 11 -2.13 -0.54 10.61
CA PHE A 11 -3.46 -0.07 10.97
C PHE A 11 -4.41 -0.13 9.78
N TRP A 12 -5.64 -0.54 10.06
CA TRP A 12 -6.76 -0.56 9.12
C TRP A 12 -7.84 0.42 9.61
N SER A 13 -8.43 1.20 8.71
CA SER A 13 -9.52 2.13 9.09
C SER A 13 -10.54 2.34 7.98
N ALA A 14 -11.81 2.43 8.39
CA ALA A 14 -12.94 2.84 7.55
C ALA A 14 -13.13 4.37 7.48
N SER A 15 -12.38 5.12 8.30
CA SER A 15 -12.46 6.59 8.40
C SER A 15 -11.07 7.21 8.35
N THR A 16 -10.98 8.47 7.94
CA THR A 16 -9.75 9.26 7.98
C THR A 16 -9.33 9.64 9.40
N VAL A 17 -10.19 9.41 10.39
CA VAL A 17 -9.90 9.70 11.80
C VAL A 17 -9.08 8.57 12.44
N VAL A 18 -7.85 8.88 12.81
CA VAL A 18 -6.86 7.94 13.38
C VAL A 18 -7.35 7.23 14.65
N SER A 19 -8.23 7.86 15.46
CA SER A 19 -8.76 7.25 16.68
C SER A 19 -9.68 6.05 16.43
N THR A 20 -10.15 5.86 15.19
CA THR A 20 -11.01 4.72 14.81
C THR A 20 -10.23 3.57 14.16
N ALA A 21 -8.92 3.77 13.92
CA ALA A 21 -8.08 2.79 13.25
C ALA A 21 -7.86 1.54 14.14
N GLN A 22 -8.11 0.37 13.57
CA GLN A 22 -7.85 -0.92 14.20
C GLN A 22 -6.42 -1.35 13.91
N GLN A 23 -5.67 -1.71 14.96
CA GLN A 23 -4.36 -2.33 14.78
C GLN A 23 -4.54 -3.76 14.28
N VAL A 24 -3.77 -4.14 13.26
CA VAL A 24 -3.67 -5.53 12.81
C VAL A 24 -2.50 -6.18 13.53
N ASN A 25 -2.78 -7.26 14.24
CA ASN A 25 -1.76 -7.96 15.03
C ASN A 25 -0.98 -8.99 14.19
N GLN A 26 0.16 -9.40 14.73
CA GLN A 26 1.03 -10.46 14.19
C GLN A 26 1.62 -10.14 12.81
N VAL A 27 1.90 -8.86 12.55
CA VAL A 27 2.61 -8.43 11.33
C VAL A 27 4.10 -8.74 11.47
N VAL A 28 4.62 -9.54 10.54
CA VAL A 28 6.01 -10.01 10.51
C VAL A 28 6.86 -9.07 9.65
N SER A 29 6.36 -8.66 8.49
CA SER A 29 7.05 -7.74 7.61
C SER A 29 6.06 -6.90 6.81
N VAL A 30 6.43 -5.67 6.51
CA VAL A 30 5.75 -4.85 5.51
C VAL A 30 6.80 -4.34 4.56
N ASP A 31 6.52 -4.50 3.27
CA ASP A 31 7.26 -3.89 2.18
C ASP A 31 6.33 -2.96 1.42
N GLY A 32 6.87 -1.85 0.92
CA GLY A 32 6.11 -0.87 0.15
C GLY A 32 6.72 0.53 0.24
N PRO A 33 6.00 1.55 -0.25
CA PRO A 33 5.26 1.55 -1.51
C PRO A 33 6.26 1.54 -2.68
N ALA A 34 6.13 0.58 -3.60
CA ALA A 34 6.96 0.53 -4.80
C ALA A 34 6.43 1.49 -5.89
N GLY A 35 6.28 2.77 -5.52
CA GLY A 35 5.76 3.79 -6.40
C GLY A 35 6.64 3.94 -7.65
N SER A 36 6.00 3.98 -8.81
CA SER A 36 6.70 4.11 -10.09
C SER A 36 5.89 5.02 -11.01
N ASN A 37 6.60 5.88 -11.74
CA ASN A 37 5.99 6.66 -12.80
C ASN A 37 6.38 6.08 -14.16
N PRO A 38 5.41 5.70 -15.01
CA PRO A 38 5.72 5.34 -16.37
C PRO A 38 6.25 6.57 -17.10
N VAL A 39 7.40 6.40 -17.75
CA VAL A 39 7.99 7.42 -18.62
C VAL A 39 7.40 7.23 -20.01
N ILE A 40 6.55 8.16 -20.43
CA ILE A 40 5.93 8.14 -21.75
C ILE A 40 6.89 8.80 -22.74
N ASP A 41 7.29 8.05 -23.77
CA ASP A 41 8.08 8.61 -24.86
C ASP A 41 7.16 9.34 -25.84
N ILE A 42 7.39 10.64 -26.01
CA ILE A 42 6.62 11.51 -26.92
C ILE A 42 7.48 12.04 -28.06
N THR A 43 8.58 11.34 -28.36
CA THR A 43 9.47 11.70 -29.46
C THR A 43 8.73 11.63 -30.80
N HIS A 44 8.79 12.71 -31.55
CA HIS A 44 8.19 12.83 -32.89
C HIS A 44 9.27 12.93 -33.96
N LEU A 45 8.91 12.73 -35.24
CA LEU A 45 9.87 12.59 -36.35
C LEU A 45 10.82 13.80 -36.53
N LEU A 46 10.41 14.99 -36.09
CA LEU A 46 11.19 16.22 -36.14
C LEU A 46 12.01 16.48 -34.86
N SER A 47 11.90 15.61 -33.84
CA SER A 47 12.66 15.76 -32.60
C SER A 47 14.14 15.45 -32.82
N THR A 48 15.00 16.38 -32.45
CA THR A 48 16.47 16.21 -32.42
C THR A 48 16.97 15.45 -31.19
N ALA A 49 16.12 15.24 -30.19
CA ALA A 49 16.42 14.48 -28.98
C ALA A 49 15.18 13.75 -28.47
N ARG A 50 15.38 12.68 -27.68
CA ARG A 50 14.25 11.95 -27.08
C ARG A 50 13.54 12.82 -26.06
N THR A 51 12.23 12.97 -26.21
CA THR A 51 11.41 13.76 -25.31
C THR A 51 10.52 12.85 -24.50
N LYS A 52 10.51 13.05 -23.18
CA LYS A 52 9.85 12.18 -22.22
C LYS A 52 8.84 12.98 -21.40
N LEU A 53 7.65 12.42 -21.19
CA LEU A 53 6.63 12.96 -20.31
C LEU A 53 6.41 12.00 -19.12
N VAL A 54 6.28 12.57 -17.93
CA VAL A 54 6.03 11.78 -16.71
C VAL A 54 4.55 11.42 -16.68
N GLY A 55 4.24 10.12 -16.73
CA GLY A 55 2.87 9.62 -16.67
C GLY A 55 2.21 9.83 -15.30
N ILE A 56 1.00 9.30 -15.13
CA ILE A 56 0.30 9.35 -13.84
C ILE A 56 1.14 8.63 -12.78
N GLN A 57 1.26 9.23 -11.59
CA GLN A 57 1.97 8.61 -10.47
C GLN A 57 1.18 7.39 -9.98
N ASP A 58 1.79 6.22 -10.05
CA ASP A 58 1.31 5.05 -9.33
C ASP A 58 2.08 5.00 -8.01
N GLU A 59 1.36 5.11 -6.89
CA GLU A 59 1.96 4.99 -5.55
C GLU A 59 2.34 3.54 -5.21
N GLY A 60 2.08 2.61 -6.13
CA GLY A 60 2.61 1.26 -6.10
C GLY A 60 1.86 0.35 -5.13
N GLN A 61 2.47 -0.81 -4.87
CA GLN A 61 1.87 -1.84 -4.03
C GLN A 61 2.53 -1.87 -2.65
N ILE A 62 1.71 -2.18 -1.64
CA ILE A 62 2.16 -2.55 -0.30
C ILE A 62 1.94 -4.05 -0.12
N SER A 63 2.97 -4.75 0.32
CA SER A 63 2.93 -6.18 0.65
C SER A 63 3.13 -6.37 2.15
N VAL A 64 2.25 -7.14 2.78
CA VAL A 64 2.30 -7.41 4.22
C VAL A 64 2.36 -8.91 4.45
N GLU A 65 3.35 -9.34 5.22
CA GLU A 65 3.43 -10.70 5.75
C GLU A 65 2.99 -10.70 7.21
N MET A 66 2.08 -11.62 7.55
CA MET A 66 1.55 -11.74 8.91
C MET A 66 1.27 -13.19 9.28
N LEU A 67 1.42 -13.52 10.57
CA LEU A 67 0.97 -14.80 11.09
C LEU A 67 -0.56 -14.77 11.29
N LEU A 68 -1.21 -15.85 10.89
CA LEU A 68 -2.66 -15.96 10.97
C LEU A 68 -3.12 -16.03 12.43
N LEU A 69 -3.93 -15.06 12.84
CA LEU A 69 -4.61 -15.06 14.13
C LEU A 69 -6.11 -14.93 13.89
N THR A 70 -6.84 -16.04 14.02
CA THR A 70 -8.27 -16.10 13.68
C THR A 70 -9.18 -15.30 14.60
N THR A 71 -8.70 -14.92 15.78
CA THR A 71 -9.43 -14.09 16.74
C THR A 71 -9.23 -12.59 16.51
N ASP A 72 -8.23 -12.20 15.71
CA ASP A 72 -7.90 -10.80 15.49
C ASP A 72 -8.97 -10.08 14.67
N ILE A 73 -9.43 -8.93 15.19
CA ILE A 73 -10.49 -8.13 14.57
C ILE A 73 -9.99 -7.46 13.28
N GLY A 74 -8.73 -6.98 13.26
CA GLY A 74 -8.12 -6.35 12.09
C GLY A 74 -7.96 -7.33 10.92
N GLN A 75 -7.47 -8.55 11.17
CA GLN A 75 -7.36 -9.58 10.13
C GLN A 75 -8.73 -10.02 9.58
N LYS A 76 -9.77 -10.06 10.43
CA LYS A 76 -11.15 -10.34 9.97
C LYS A 76 -11.68 -9.21 9.08
N ALA A 77 -11.46 -7.96 9.47
CA ALA A 77 -11.89 -6.79 8.69
C ALA A 77 -11.26 -6.79 7.29
N ILE A 78 -9.95 -7.04 7.20
CA ILE A 78 -9.25 -7.11 5.91
C ILE A 78 -9.79 -8.23 5.01
N ARG A 79 -10.11 -9.40 5.56
CA ARG A 79 -10.73 -10.49 4.77
C ARG A 79 -12.12 -10.10 4.27
N ALA A 80 -12.91 -9.43 5.11
CA ALA A 80 -14.23 -8.96 4.73
C ALA A 80 -14.15 -7.92 3.60
N ASP A 81 -13.27 -6.90 3.74
CA ASP A 81 -13.10 -5.88 2.70
C ASP A 81 -12.54 -6.47 1.39
N ARG A 82 -11.68 -7.50 1.45
CA ARG A 82 -11.24 -8.23 0.25
C ARG A 82 -12.40 -8.92 -0.45
N GLN A 83 -13.34 -9.49 0.31
CA GLN A 83 -14.50 -10.18 -0.25
C GLN A 83 -15.50 -9.18 -0.87
N THR A 84 -15.60 -7.97 -0.33
CA THR A 84 -16.50 -6.92 -0.83
C THR A 84 -15.86 -5.98 -1.85
N GLY A 85 -14.53 -6.04 -2.02
CA GLY A 85 -13.78 -5.13 -2.89
C GLY A 85 -13.79 -3.68 -2.39
N THR A 86 -13.78 -3.47 -1.09
CA THR A 86 -13.90 -2.12 -0.49
C THR A 86 -12.54 -1.49 -0.24
N GLU A 87 -12.35 -0.26 -0.70
CA GLU A 87 -11.15 0.54 -0.44
C GLU A 87 -11.17 1.13 0.97
N ARG A 88 -10.00 1.13 1.63
CA ARG A 88 -9.84 1.53 3.03
C ARG A 88 -8.55 2.30 3.24
N HIS A 89 -8.52 3.06 4.32
CA HIS A 89 -7.32 3.78 4.74
C HIS A 89 -6.39 2.83 5.50
N ILE A 90 -5.11 2.87 5.13
CA ILE A 90 -4.06 2.05 5.74
C ILE A 90 -3.03 2.99 6.35
N GLY A 91 -2.60 2.67 7.58
CA GLY A 91 -1.54 3.38 8.27
C GLY A 91 -0.43 2.43 8.68
N ILE A 92 0.82 2.85 8.53
CA ILE A 92 1.99 2.10 9.00
C ILE A 92 2.77 3.04 9.93
N LYS A 93 3.09 2.59 11.14
CA LYS A 93 3.83 3.37 12.15
C LYS A 93 4.94 2.56 12.78
#